data_AF-A0A1C5G774-F1
#
_entry.id   AF-A0A1C5G774-F1
#
_cell.length_a   1.000
_cell.length_b   1.000
_cell.length_c   1.000
_cell.angle_alpha   90.00
_cell.angle_beta   90.00
_cell.angle_gamma   90.00
#
_symmetry.space_group_name_H-M   'P 1'
#
loop_
_entity.id
_entity.type
_entity.pdbx_description
1 polymer ?
#
loop_
_entity_poly.entity_id
_entity_poly.type
_entity_poly.pdbx_seq_one_letter_code
_entity_poly.pdbx_strand_id
1 'polypeptide(L)'
;MSGPAEPPAWLAAMLAALAESHDPATAPHWRRRVDVELDRLAGRVPFRVVYDWHARVLAPAPGGDAGRLVHDLHRRALTGDRAGAHEWRDALRPALRELYRAAYPYAEARAVAHANAHAYATANGYGPDEVAGFAAHYADLSTGANAAAFADANALAVADALAQALARADAAAYAEAYPAALARAYALAAANRAGGAGATRVLRAAYGRLGGALAESLRDVSD
;
A
#
# COMPACT_ATOMS: atom_id res chain seq x y z
N MET A 1 21.29 24.53 -22.55
CA MET A 1 20.42 24.53 -21.35
C MET A 1 19.64 23.24 -21.36
N SER A 2 20.02 22.28 -20.52
CA SER A 2 19.22 21.04 -20.37
C SER A 2 17.89 21.42 -19.72
N GLY A 3 16.78 20.92 -20.27
CA GLY A 3 15.44 21.12 -19.69
C GLY A 3 15.34 20.57 -18.26
N PRO A 4 14.23 20.84 -17.56
CA PRO A 4 14.02 20.27 -16.23
C PRO A 4 14.12 18.74 -16.29
N ALA A 5 14.80 18.14 -15.31
CA ALA A 5 14.89 16.68 -15.25
C ALA A 5 13.49 16.11 -15.02
N GLU A 6 13.15 15.06 -15.76
CA GLU A 6 11.88 14.37 -15.53
C GLU A 6 11.92 13.68 -14.14
N PRO A 7 10.84 13.76 -13.35
CA PRO A 7 10.80 13.08 -12.06
C PRO A 7 10.99 11.57 -12.23
N PRO A 8 11.54 10.86 -11.22
CA PRO A 8 11.69 9.42 -11.28
C PRO A 8 10.36 8.71 -11.56
N ALA A 9 10.39 7.62 -12.35
CA ALA A 9 9.19 6.88 -12.77
C ALA A 9 8.30 6.43 -11.59
N TRP A 10 8.91 6.01 -10.47
CA TRP A 10 8.17 5.63 -9.26
C TRP A 10 7.31 6.78 -8.72
N LEU A 11 7.81 8.01 -8.81
CA LEU A 11 7.16 9.21 -8.28
C LEU A 11 5.97 9.60 -9.15
N ALA A 12 6.13 9.56 -10.48
CA ALA A 12 5.02 9.79 -11.39
C ALA A 12 3.86 8.81 -11.15
N ALA A 13 4.17 7.51 -11.05
CA ALA A 13 3.18 6.48 -10.74
C ALA A 13 2.53 6.66 -9.35
N MET A 14 3.33 7.02 -8.35
CA MET A 14 2.84 7.31 -7.00
C MET A 14 1.85 8.48 -7.01
N LEU A 15 2.20 9.57 -7.69
CA LEU A 15 1.38 10.77 -7.75
C LEU A 15 0.05 10.53 -8.45
N ALA A 16 0.04 9.72 -9.51
CA ALA A 16 -1.19 9.29 -10.17
C ALA A 16 -2.09 8.50 -9.19
N ALA A 17 -1.52 7.53 -8.46
CA ALA A 17 -2.27 6.74 -7.49
C ALA A 17 -2.85 7.57 -6.34
N LEU A 18 -2.09 8.53 -5.80
CA LEU A 18 -2.56 9.41 -4.73
C LEU A 18 -3.72 10.32 -5.18
N ALA A 19 -3.80 10.64 -6.47
CA ALA A 19 -4.84 11.47 -7.04
C ALA A 19 -6.18 10.74 -7.24
N GLU A 20 -6.19 9.39 -7.30
CA GLU A 20 -7.39 8.58 -7.63
C GLU A 20 -8.62 8.82 -6.72
N SER A 21 -8.40 9.25 -5.47
CA SER A 21 -9.48 9.49 -4.49
C SER A 21 -9.99 10.94 -4.42
N HIS A 22 -9.43 11.81 -5.25
CA HIS A 22 -9.70 13.24 -5.27
C HIS A 22 -10.38 13.65 -6.58
N ASP A 23 -11.23 14.66 -6.48
CA ASP A 23 -11.87 15.27 -7.66
C ASP A 23 -10.79 15.88 -8.57
N PRO A 24 -10.71 15.49 -9.85
CA PRO A 24 -9.77 16.08 -10.81
C PRO A 24 -9.90 17.60 -10.93
N ALA A 25 -11.10 18.16 -10.69
CA ALA A 25 -11.33 19.60 -10.74
C ALA A 25 -10.71 20.36 -9.56
N THR A 26 -10.37 19.65 -8.47
CA THR A 26 -9.79 20.27 -7.26
C THR A 26 -8.48 19.59 -6.89
N ALA A 27 -7.37 20.18 -7.32
CA ALA A 27 -6.04 19.73 -6.91
C ALA A 27 -5.94 19.73 -5.37
N PRO A 28 -5.64 18.57 -4.74
CA PRO A 28 -5.50 18.49 -3.30
C PRO A 28 -4.41 19.43 -2.79
N HIS A 29 -4.56 19.96 -1.56
CA HIS A 29 -3.55 20.83 -0.97
C HIS A 29 -2.14 20.21 -0.97
N TRP A 30 -2.04 18.89 -0.69
CA TRP A 30 -0.77 18.17 -0.73
C TRP A 30 -0.14 18.16 -2.14
N ARG A 31 -0.95 18.16 -3.22
CA ARG A 31 -0.44 18.10 -4.59
C ARG A 31 0.33 19.37 -4.95
N ARG A 32 -0.24 20.53 -4.65
CA ARG A 32 0.45 21.83 -4.84
C ARG A 32 1.76 21.89 -4.09
N ARG A 33 1.80 21.36 -2.87
CA ARG A 33 3.03 21.30 -2.07
C ARG A 33 4.09 20.40 -2.72
N VAL A 34 3.69 19.23 -3.23
CA VAL A 34 4.62 18.37 -3.98
C VAL A 34 5.16 19.09 -5.21
N ASP A 35 4.29 19.73 -6.01
CA ASP A 35 4.72 20.41 -7.23
C ASP A 35 5.75 21.52 -6.93
N VAL A 36 5.54 22.33 -5.87
CA VAL A 36 6.51 23.34 -5.42
C VAL A 36 7.88 22.74 -5.07
N GLU A 37 7.90 21.60 -4.36
CA GLU A 37 9.18 20.96 -4.00
C GLU A 37 9.84 20.30 -5.21
N LEU A 38 9.08 19.77 -6.17
CA LEU A 38 9.65 19.22 -7.41
C LEU A 38 10.25 20.31 -8.30
N ASP A 39 9.60 21.47 -8.38
CA ASP A 39 10.14 22.64 -9.07
C ASP A 39 11.45 23.11 -8.40
N ARG A 40 11.47 23.21 -7.07
CA ARG A 40 12.68 23.56 -6.30
C ARG A 40 13.83 22.59 -6.58
N LEU A 41 13.54 21.29 -6.61
CA LEU A 41 14.53 20.24 -6.88
C LEU A 41 14.87 20.11 -8.38
N ALA A 42 14.22 20.87 -9.26
CA ALA A 42 14.30 20.72 -10.72
C ALA A 42 14.10 19.27 -11.18
N GLY A 43 13.17 18.55 -10.52
CA GLY A 43 12.86 17.14 -10.75
C GLY A 43 13.88 16.13 -10.19
N ARG A 44 15.02 16.59 -9.63
CA ARG A 44 16.08 15.71 -9.10
C ARG A 44 15.75 15.24 -7.69
N VAL A 45 14.93 14.20 -7.60
CA VAL A 45 14.49 13.62 -6.32
C VAL A 45 15.45 12.49 -5.88
N PRO A 46 16.19 12.66 -4.76
CA PRO A 46 17.09 11.63 -4.28
C PRO A 46 16.33 10.46 -3.62
N PHE A 47 16.92 9.26 -3.64
CA PHE A 47 16.28 8.06 -3.09
C PHE A 47 15.97 8.15 -1.58
N ARG A 48 16.67 9.01 -0.82
CA ARG A 48 16.36 9.26 0.60
C ARG A 48 14.91 9.68 0.85
N VAL A 49 14.25 10.30 -0.13
CA VAL A 49 12.83 10.65 -0.05
C VAL A 49 11.96 9.41 0.14
N VAL A 50 12.33 8.27 -0.46
CA VAL A 50 11.63 7.00 -0.29
C VAL A 50 11.74 6.52 1.16
N TYR A 51 12.93 6.57 1.76
CA TYR A 51 13.10 6.16 3.16
C TYR A 51 12.33 7.06 4.12
N ASP A 52 12.42 8.38 3.94
CA ASP A 52 11.73 9.33 4.82
C ASP A 52 10.21 9.20 4.68
N TRP A 53 9.71 9.07 3.46
CA TRP A 53 8.29 8.89 3.20
C TRP A 53 7.74 7.64 3.88
N HIS A 54 8.39 6.49 3.70
CA HIS A 54 7.97 5.25 4.37
C HIS A 54 8.06 5.36 5.89
N ALA A 55 9.13 5.97 6.42
CA ALA A 55 9.25 6.19 7.86
C ALA A 55 8.08 7.01 8.42
N ARG A 56 7.67 8.08 7.73
CA ARG A 56 6.54 8.94 8.12
C ARG A 56 5.18 8.26 8.00
N VAL A 57 4.99 7.43 6.98
CA VAL A 57 3.72 6.71 6.75
C VAL A 57 3.57 5.55 7.72
N LEU A 58 4.66 4.88 8.07
CA LEU A 58 4.69 3.76 9.01
C LEU A 58 4.65 4.19 10.48
N ALA A 59 5.21 5.35 10.84
CA ALA A 59 5.18 5.86 12.22
C ALA A 59 3.77 5.93 12.86
N PRO A 60 2.70 6.36 12.15
CA PRO A 60 1.34 6.37 12.66
C PRO A 60 0.55 5.08 12.37
N ALA A 61 1.10 4.12 11.64
CA ALA A 61 0.37 2.90 11.30
C ALA A 61 0.27 2.01 12.55
N PRO A 62 -0.93 1.56 12.97
CA PRO A 62 -1.07 0.52 13.99
C PRO A 62 -0.63 -0.81 13.37
N GLY A 63 0.68 -0.96 13.16
CA GLY A 63 1.33 -2.20 12.78
C GLY A 63 1.82 -2.86 14.06
N GLY A 64 1.68 -4.19 14.12
CA GLY A 64 2.35 -4.96 15.16
C GLY A 64 3.87 -4.81 15.06
N ASP A 65 4.59 -5.70 15.73
CA ASP A 65 6.04 -5.65 15.81
C ASP A 65 6.72 -5.62 14.42
N ALA A 66 6.10 -6.26 13.42
CA ALA A 66 6.57 -6.28 12.04
C ALA A 66 6.63 -4.88 11.40
N GLY A 67 5.62 -4.04 11.62
CA GLY A 67 5.61 -2.67 11.07
C GLY A 67 6.68 -1.77 11.68
N ARG A 68 6.99 -1.97 12.97
CA ARG A 68 8.03 -1.22 13.69
C ARG A 68 9.43 -1.55 13.17
N LEU A 69 9.71 -2.84 12.89
CA LEU A 69 10.98 -3.25 12.30
C LEU A 69 11.24 -2.57 10.95
N VAL A 70 10.22 -2.52 10.07
CA VAL A 70 10.35 -1.84 8.77
C VAL A 70 10.57 -0.34 8.96
N HIS A 71 9.85 0.30 9.89
CA HIS A 71 10.07 1.70 10.24
C HIS A 71 11.51 1.98 10.70
N ASP A 72 12.05 1.15 11.58
CA ASP A 72 13.40 1.30 12.11
C ASP A 72 14.46 1.14 11.01
N LEU A 73 14.28 0.20 10.08
CA LEU A 73 15.15 0.05 8.92
C LEU A 73 15.15 1.30 8.02
N HIS A 74 13.99 1.92 7.79
CA HIS A 74 13.92 3.18 7.05
C HIS A 74 14.65 4.31 7.79
N ARG A 75 14.52 4.41 9.12
CA ARG A 75 15.24 5.40 9.93
C ARG A 75 16.76 5.20 9.89
N ARG A 76 17.23 3.96 10.01
CA ARG A 76 18.66 3.61 9.90
C ARG A 76 19.22 3.98 8.52
N ALA A 77 18.47 3.68 7.46
CA ALA A 77 18.86 4.06 6.11
C ALA A 77 19.01 5.58 5.91
N LEU A 78 18.16 6.39 6.58
CA LEU A 78 18.27 7.86 6.57
C LEU A 78 19.54 8.38 7.24
N THR A 79 20.08 7.65 8.23
CA THR A 79 21.36 7.98 8.88
C THR A 79 22.57 7.36 8.17
N GLY A 80 22.36 6.69 7.03
CA GLY A 80 23.41 6.06 6.24
C GLY A 80 23.75 4.62 6.62
N ASP A 81 23.10 4.05 7.64
CA ASP A 81 23.24 2.64 8.00
C ASP A 81 22.40 1.77 7.06
N ARG A 82 23.08 1.09 6.12
CA ARG A 82 22.44 0.31 5.06
C ARG A 82 22.31 -1.16 5.46
N ALA A 83 21.11 -1.54 5.84
CA ALA A 83 20.71 -2.93 5.95
C ALA A 83 20.79 -3.66 4.60
N GLY A 84 21.19 -4.94 4.64
CA GLY A 84 21.24 -5.80 3.46
C GLY A 84 19.85 -6.24 2.99
N ALA A 85 19.75 -6.74 1.75
CA ALA A 85 18.48 -7.19 1.18
C ALA A 85 17.82 -8.34 1.98
N HIS A 86 18.60 -9.17 2.68
CA HIS A 86 18.04 -10.22 3.53
C HIS A 86 17.29 -9.64 4.74
N GLU A 87 17.91 -8.69 5.44
CA GLU A 87 17.33 -8.04 6.61
C GLU A 87 16.06 -7.25 6.23
N TRP A 88 16.11 -6.51 5.13
CA TRP A 88 14.93 -5.84 4.57
C TRP A 88 13.80 -6.83 4.28
N ARG A 89 14.10 -7.94 3.60
CA ARG A 89 13.12 -8.96 3.24
C ARG A 89 12.45 -9.57 4.47
N ASP A 90 13.24 -9.93 5.48
CA ASP A 90 12.74 -10.56 6.70
C ASP A 90 11.79 -9.65 7.48
N ALA A 91 12.08 -8.34 7.51
CA ALA A 91 11.20 -7.35 8.10
C ALA A 91 9.94 -7.09 7.23
N LEU A 92 10.11 -6.97 5.90
CA LEU A 92 9.04 -6.62 4.97
C LEU A 92 7.99 -7.72 4.83
N ARG A 93 8.39 -9.00 4.75
CA ARG A 93 7.46 -10.13 4.54
C ARG A 93 6.31 -10.18 5.55
N PRO A 94 6.53 -10.18 6.88
CA PRO A 94 5.43 -10.18 7.84
C PRO A 94 4.61 -8.88 7.78
N ALA A 95 5.25 -7.72 7.62
CA ALA A 95 4.55 -6.43 7.56
C ALA A 95 3.63 -6.32 6.33
N LEU A 96 4.11 -6.74 5.16
CA LEU A 96 3.32 -6.73 3.92
C LEU A 96 2.18 -7.75 3.97
N ARG A 97 2.40 -8.91 4.60
CA ARG A 97 1.34 -9.90 4.81
C ARG A 97 0.21 -9.33 5.66
N GLU A 98 0.54 -8.67 6.78
CA GLU A 98 -0.46 -7.99 7.62
C GLU A 98 -1.18 -6.88 6.84
N LEU A 99 -0.44 -6.09 6.07
CA LEU A 99 -0.98 -5.04 5.23
C LEU A 99 -1.98 -5.60 4.20
N TYR A 100 -1.61 -6.62 3.44
CA TYR A 100 -2.47 -7.19 2.40
C TYR A 100 -3.71 -7.85 2.97
N ARG A 101 -3.61 -8.52 4.12
CA ARG A 101 -4.78 -9.05 4.83
C ARG A 101 -5.75 -7.95 5.26
N ALA A 102 -5.23 -6.81 5.70
CA ALA A 102 -6.06 -5.67 6.08
C ALA A 102 -6.63 -4.91 4.85
N ALA A 103 -5.88 -4.84 3.75
CA ALA A 103 -6.25 -4.09 2.56
C ALA A 103 -7.31 -4.79 1.70
N TYR A 104 -7.33 -6.12 1.70
CA TYR A 104 -8.23 -6.92 0.85
C TYR A 104 -9.06 -7.85 1.74
N PRO A 105 -10.18 -7.34 2.29
CA PRO A 105 -10.85 -7.96 3.41
C PRO A 105 -11.65 -9.20 2.98
N TYR A 106 -11.45 -10.27 3.74
CA TYR A 106 -12.15 -11.55 3.63
C TYR A 106 -13.68 -11.43 3.61
N ALA A 107 -14.26 -10.48 4.34
CA ALA A 107 -15.70 -10.38 4.55
C ALA A 107 -16.50 -10.07 3.26
N GLU A 108 -16.03 -9.17 2.41
CA GLU A 108 -16.71 -8.84 1.14
C GLU A 108 -16.58 -9.97 0.14
N ALA A 109 -15.37 -10.54 -0.01
CA ALA A 109 -15.14 -11.71 -0.85
C ALA A 109 -16.02 -12.89 -0.40
N ARG A 110 -16.11 -13.14 0.91
CA ARG A 110 -16.98 -14.15 1.52
C ARG A 110 -18.45 -13.89 1.26
N ALA A 111 -18.91 -12.64 1.38
CA ALA A 111 -20.30 -12.29 1.10
C ALA A 111 -20.67 -12.55 -0.37
N VAL A 112 -19.79 -12.20 -1.31
CA VAL A 112 -19.98 -12.51 -2.74
C VAL A 112 -19.97 -14.02 -3.00
N ALA A 113 -19.00 -14.74 -2.45
CA ALA A 113 -18.93 -16.20 -2.60
C ALA A 113 -20.15 -16.90 -1.99
N HIS A 114 -20.62 -16.42 -0.83
CA HIS A 114 -21.84 -16.91 -0.19
C HIS A 114 -23.08 -16.65 -1.06
N ALA A 115 -23.24 -15.43 -1.59
CA ALA A 115 -24.35 -15.10 -2.46
C ALA A 115 -24.38 -15.97 -3.72
N ASN A 116 -23.22 -16.18 -4.35
CA ASN A 116 -23.08 -17.05 -5.53
C ASN A 116 -23.38 -18.52 -5.21
N ALA A 117 -22.86 -19.03 -4.10
CA ALA A 117 -23.09 -20.41 -3.68
C ALA A 117 -24.55 -20.66 -3.26
N HIS A 118 -25.17 -19.67 -2.61
CA HIS A 118 -26.59 -19.70 -2.27
C HIS A 118 -27.45 -19.73 -3.55
N ALA A 119 -27.17 -18.85 -4.52
CA ALA A 119 -27.88 -18.84 -5.80
C ALA A 119 -27.73 -20.17 -6.55
N TYR A 120 -26.52 -20.75 -6.55
CA TYR A 120 -26.26 -22.06 -7.14
C TYR A 120 -27.06 -23.17 -6.43
N ALA A 121 -27.00 -23.27 -5.11
CA ALA A 121 -27.69 -24.33 -4.37
C ALA A 121 -29.22 -24.23 -4.53
N THR A 122 -29.78 -23.01 -4.52
CA THR A 122 -31.19 -22.78 -4.81
C THR A 122 -31.55 -23.21 -6.24
N ALA A 123 -30.75 -22.84 -7.24
CA ALA A 123 -30.99 -23.22 -8.64
C ALA A 123 -30.92 -24.74 -8.87
N ASN A 124 -30.22 -25.48 -8.00
CA ASN A 124 -30.07 -26.94 -8.07
C ASN A 124 -31.01 -27.69 -7.13
N GLY A 125 -32.01 -27.03 -6.53
CA GLY A 125 -33.10 -27.69 -5.80
C GLY A 125 -32.73 -28.17 -4.39
N TYR A 126 -31.69 -27.62 -3.78
CA TYR A 126 -31.31 -27.95 -2.40
C TYR A 126 -32.40 -27.48 -1.42
N GLY A 127 -32.56 -28.19 -0.30
CA GLY A 127 -33.47 -27.77 0.77
C GLY A 127 -33.04 -26.43 1.40
N PRO A 128 -33.96 -25.62 1.99
CA PRO A 128 -33.61 -24.29 2.53
C PRO A 128 -32.45 -24.29 3.55
N ASP A 129 -32.43 -25.27 4.46
CA ASP A 129 -31.34 -25.41 5.44
C ASP A 129 -30.04 -25.90 4.81
N GLU A 130 -30.13 -26.76 3.79
CA GLU A 130 -29.01 -27.22 2.99
C GLU A 130 -28.38 -26.10 2.15
N VAL A 131 -29.20 -25.20 1.60
CA VAL A 131 -28.73 -24.01 0.86
C VAL A 131 -27.90 -23.12 1.78
N ALA A 132 -28.40 -22.83 2.98
CA ALA A 132 -27.68 -22.00 3.94
C ALA A 132 -26.37 -22.66 4.39
N GLY A 133 -26.40 -23.96 4.70
CA GLY A 133 -25.21 -24.73 5.08
C GLY A 133 -24.16 -24.81 3.97
N PHE A 134 -24.58 -25.11 2.73
CA PHE A 134 -23.72 -25.16 1.57
C PHE A 134 -23.09 -23.80 1.26
N ALA A 135 -23.89 -22.73 1.24
CA ALA A 135 -23.41 -21.39 0.95
C ALA A 135 -22.38 -20.91 1.97
N ALA A 136 -22.63 -21.15 3.26
CA ALA A 136 -21.69 -20.84 4.34
C ALA A 136 -20.38 -21.63 4.19
N HIS A 137 -20.46 -22.96 4.02
CA HIS A 137 -19.29 -23.81 3.90
C HIS A 137 -18.45 -23.50 2.66
N TYR A 138 -19.09 -23.34 1.50
CA TYR A 138 -18.40 -22.99 0.26
C TYR A 138 -17.73 -21.62 0.35
N ALA A 139 -18.43 -20.62 0.91
CA ALA A 139 -17.86 -19.30 1.11
C ALA A 139 -16.63 -19.36 2.01
N ASP A 140 -16.69 -20.08 3.14
CA ASP A 140 -15.57 -20.20 4.07
C ASP A 140 -14.34 -20.84 3.42
N LEU A 141 -14.54 -21.96 2.73
CA LEU A 141 -13.48 -22.71 2.06
C LEU A 141 -12.83 -21.91 0.93
N SER A 142 -13.66 -21.38 0.02
CA SER A 142 -13.18 -20.72 -1.20
C SER A 142 -12.55 -19.36 -0.92
N THR A 143 -12.98 -18.63 0.12
CA THR A 143 -12.47 -17.28 0.36
C THR A 143 -11.36 -17.24 1.40
N GLY A 144 -11.31 -18.19 2.34
CA GLY A 144 -10.34 -18.18 3.43
C GLY A 144 -8.96 -18.56 2.92
N ALA A 145 -8.90 -19.70 2.21
CA ALA A 145 -7.70 -20.17 1.56
C ALA A 145 -7.18 -19.17 0.51
N ASN A 146 -8.08 -18.57 -0.28
CA ASN A 146 -7.70 -17.62 -1.31
C ASN A 146 -7.20 -16.29 -0.73
N ALA A 147 -7.82 -15.75 0.33
CA ALA A 147 -7.36 -14.50 0.94
C ALA A 147 -5.98 -14.66 1.62
N ALA A 148 -5.76 -15.79 2.30
CA ALA A 148 -4.46 -16.11 2.90
C ALA A 148 -3.38 -16.30 1.83
N ALA A 149 -3.67 -17.10 0.79
CA ALA A 149 -2.74 -17.34 -0.31
C ALA A 149 -2.43 -16.06 -1.09
N PHE A 150 -3.42 -15.20 -1.32
CA PHE A 150 -3.23 -13.90 -1.97
C PHE A 150 -2.30 -13.00 -1.16
N ALA A 151 -2.56 -12.84 0.14
CA ALA A 151 -1.74 -11.99 0.99
C ALA A 151 -0.30 -12.51 1.10
N ASP A 152 -0.13 -13.83 1.22
CA ASP A 152 1.20 -14.46 1.31
C ASP A 152 1.98 -14.35 0.00
N ALA A 153 1.33 -14.63 -1.14
CA ALA A 153 1.98 -14.54 -2.45
C ALA A 153 2.41 -13.11 -2.79
N ASN A 154 1.54 -12.12 -2.56
CA ASN A 154 1.86 -10.71 -2.79
C ASN A 154 2.95 -10.22 -1.81
N ALA A 155 2.88 -10.61 -0.53
CA ALA A 155 3.91 -10.26 0.44
C ALA A 155 5.29 -10.83 0.05
N LEU A 156 5.37 -12.07 -0.42
CA LEU A 156 6.61 -12.68 -0.87
C LEU A 156 7.20 -11.95 -2.09
N ALA A 157 6.38 -11.75 -3.13
CA ALA A 157 6.84 -11.12 -4.37
C ALA A 157 7.28 -9.67 -4.15
N VAL A 158 6.47 -8.89 -3.42
CA VAL A 158 6.74 -7.46 -3.19
C VAL A 158 7.86 -7.24 -2.18
N ALA A 159 7.97 -8.08 -1.14
CA ALA A 159 9.07 -7.97 -0.18
C ALA A 159 10.43 -8.18 -0.86
N ASP A 160 10.54 -9.17 -1.75
CA ASP A 160 11.81 -9.46 -2.41
C ASP A 160 12.23 -8.33 -3.35
N ALA A 161 11.30 -7.76 -4.12
CA ALA A 161 11.56 -6.61 -5.00
C ALA A 161 11.93 -5.35 -4.19
N LEU A 162 11.15 -5.01 -3.17
CA LEU A 162 11.42 -3.84 -2.31
C LEU A 162 12.74 -3.98 -1.56
N ALA A 163 13.06 -5.17 -1.05
CA ALA A 163 14.27 -5.38 -0.29
C ALA A 163 15.54 -5.15 -1.14
N GLN A 164 15.52 -5.55 -2.41
CA GLN A 164 16.63 -5.28 -3.32
C GLN A 164 16.77 -3.78 -3.61
N ALA A 165 15.63 -3.11 -3.88
CA ALA A 165 15.62 -1.68 -4.16
C ALA A 165 16.09 -0.85 -2.97
N LEU A 166 15.60 -1.17 -1.76
CA LEU A 166 15.93 -0.47 -0.52
C LEU A 166 17.37 -0.75 -0.07
N ALA A 167 17.88 -1.97 -0.21
CA ALA A 167 19.28 -2.26 0.15
C ALA A 167 20.29 -1.48 -0.73
N ARG A 168 19.93 -1.23 -2.00
CA ARG A 168 20.81 -0.58 -2.99
C ARG A 168 20.53 0.91 -3.19
N ALA A 169 19.48 1.44 -2.56
CA ALA A 169 18.94 2.77 -2.87
C ALA A 169 18.64 2.96 -4.37
N ASP A 170 18.09 1.93 -5.01
CA ASP A 170 17.89 1.85 -6.45
C ASP A 170 16.48 2.33 -6.83
N ALA A 171 16.41 3.52 -7.43
CA ALA A 171 15.16 4.15 -7.84
C ALA A 171 14.42 3.39 -8.96
N ALA A 172 15.15 2.71 -9.85
CA ALA A 172 14.54 1.96 -10.95
C ALA A 172 13.95 0.66 -10.43
N ALA A 173 14.71 -0.10 -9.64
CA ALA A 173 14.20 -1.31 -8.99
C ALA A 173 13.02 -1.00 -8.05
N TYR A 174 13.04 0.16 -7.39
CA TYR A 174 11.91 0.60 -6.57
C TYR A 174 10.66 0.89 -7.40
N ALA A 175 10.80 1.45 -8.61
CA ALA A 175 9.67 1.65 -9.52
C ALA A 175 9.06 0.30 -9.96
N GLU A 176 9.89 -0.69 -10.24
CA GLU A 176 9.48 -2.05 -10.61
C GLU A 176 8.83 -2.82 -9.45
N ALA A 177 9.05 -2.39 -8.21
CA ALA A 177 8.37 -2.92 -7.03
C ALA A 177 6.94 -2.37 -6.83
N TYR A 178 6.41 -1.60 -7.80
CA TYR A 178 5.04 -1.06 -7.83
C TYR A 178 4.61 -0.31 -6.55
N PRO A 179 5.35 0.73 -6.14
CA PRO A 179 5.10 1.42 -4.87
C PRO A 179 3.75 2.15 -4.84
N ALA A 180 3.22 2.51 -6.01
CA ALA A 180 1.85 3.01 -6.16
C ALA A 180 0.80 1.98 -5.69
N ALA A 181 0.98 0.69 -5.96
CA ALA A 181 0.08 -0.36 -5.47
C ALA A 181 0.19 -0.52 -3.94
N LEU A 182 1.39 -0.38 -3.40
CA LEU A 182 1.61 -0.39 -1.95
C LEU A 182 0.90 0.78 -1.25
N ALA A 183 0.94 1.99 -1.83
CA ALA A 183 0.20 3.14 -1.31
C ALA A 183 -1.33 2.91 -1.29
N ARG A 184 -1.88 2.30 -2.36
CA ARG A 184 -3.29 1.90 -2.40
C ARG A 184 -3.61 0.88 -1.29
N ALA A 185 -2.75 -0.12 -1.08
CA ALA A 185 -2.92 -1.09 -0.01
C ALA A 185 -2.96 -0.44 1.38
N TYR A 186 -2.08 0.54 1.66
CA TYR A 186 -2.14 1.31 2.92
C TYR A 186 -3.46 2.06 3.08
N ALA A 187 -3.94 2.72 2.03
CA ALA A 187 -5.17 3.49 2.06
C ALA A 187 -6.39 2.58 2.27
N LEU A 188 -6.45 1.45 1.56
CA LEU A 188 -7.49 0.43 1.70
C LEU A 188 -7.47 -0.19 3.09
N ALA A 189 -6.31 -0.58 3.60
CA ALA A 189 -6.18 -1.16 4.94
C ALA A 189 -6.67 -0.19 6.03
N ALA A 190 -6.38 1.11 5.89
CA ALA A 190 -6.90 2.13 6.78
C ALA A 190 -8.43 2.26 6.70
N ALA A 191 -8.99 2.27 5.49
CA ALA A 191 -10.43 2.36 5.26
C ALA A 191 -11.18 1.14 5.82
N ASN A 192 -10.68 -0.07 5.58
CA ASN A 192 -11.30 -1.31 6.03
C ASN A 192 -11.30 -1.42 7.56
N ARG A 193 -10.23 -0.98 8.23
CA ARG A 193 -10.20 -0.92 9.71
C ARG A 193 -11.24 0.03 10.30
N ALA A 194 -11.63 1.08 9.58
CA ALA A 194 -12.66 2.01 10.04
C ALA A 194 -14.09 1.46 9.88
N GLY A 195 -14.31 0.55 8.93
CA GLY A 195 -15.59 -0.12 8.67
C GLY A 195 -16.71 0.77 8.08
N GLY A 196 -17.72 0.11 7.49
CA GLY A 196 -19.03 0.67 7.13
C GLY A 196 -19.06 2.07 6.50
N ALA A 197 -19.88 2.96 7.05
CA ALA A 197 -20.18 4.30 6.52
C ALA A 197 -18.99 5.30 6.53
N GLY A 198 -17.89 4.97 7.21
CA GLY A 198 -16.70 5.82 7.31
C GLY A 198 -15.62 5.54 6.27
N ALA A 199 -15.69 4.39 5.58
CA ALA A 199 -14.60 3.87 4.74
C ALA A 199 -14.17 4.85 3.65
N THR A 200 -15.10 5.43 2.89
CA THR A 200 -14.78 6.39 1.79
C THR A 200 -14.08 7.65 2.31
N ARG A 201 -14.53 8.19 3.46
CA ARG A 201 -13.91 9.36 4.08
C ARG A 201 -12.50 9.04 4.59
N VAL A 202 -12.34 7.88 5.22
CA VAL A 202 -11.05 7.41 5.74
C VAL A 202 -10.08 7.12 4.61
N LEU A 203 -10.55 6.53 3.51
CA LEU A 203 -9.77 6.27 2.30
C LEU A 203 -9.20 7.57 1.73
N ARG A 204 -10.05 8.57 1.51
CA ARG A 204 -9.62 9.89 1.03
C ARG A 204 -8.65 10.56 1.99
N ALA A 205 -8.93 10.51 3.30
CA ALA A 205 -8.03 11.05 4.31
C ALA A 205 -6.67 10.31 4.34
N ALA A 206 -6.66 8.99 4.09
CA ALA A 206 -5.43 8.21 4.01
C ALA A 206 -4.58 8.63 2.81
N TYR A 207 -5.16 8.78 1.61
CA TYR A 207 -4.45 9.33 0.46
C TYR A 207 -3.93 10.74 0.71
N GLY A 208 -4.72 11.60 1.36
CA GLY A 208 -4.28 12.93 1.78
C GLY A 208 -3.07 12.90 2.72
N ARG A 209 -3.04 11.96 3.68
CA ARG A 209 -1.88 11.75 4.58
C ARG A 209 -0.65 11.23 3.84
N LEU A 210 -0.83 10.26 2.95
CA LEU A 210 0.26 9.71 2.13
C LEU A 210 0.91 10.79 1.26
N GLY A 211 0.08 11.61 0.59
CA GLY A 211 0.56 12.75 -0.20
C GLY A 211 1.17 13.86 0.65
N GLY A 212 0.60 14.14 1.82
CA GLY A 212 1.18 15.08 2.78
C GLY A 212 2.57 14.64 3.26
N ALA A 213 2.73 13.38 3.63
CA ALA A 213 4.02 12.81 4.02
C ALA A 213 5.05 12.88 2.88
N LEU A 214 4.63 12.68 1.63
CA LEU A 214 5.50 12.80 0.47
C LEU A 214 5.98 14.24 0.28
N ALA A 215 5.09 15.23 0.44
CA ALA A 215 5.45 16.64 0.40
C ALA A 215 6.47 17.01 1.49
N GLU A 216 6.29 16.52 2.73
CA GLU A 216 7.29 16.75 3.80
C GLU A 216 8.63 16.10 3.46
N SER A 217 8.61 14.88 2.90
CA SER A 217 9.84 14.15 2.58
C SER A 217 10.64 14.82 1.46
N LEU A 218 9.96 15.45 0.50
CA LEU A 218 10.59 16.26 -0.54
C LEU A 218 11.16 17.57 0.03
N ARG A 219 10.40 18.23 0.92
CA ARG A 219 10.82 19.47 1.59
C ARG A 219 12.10 19.29 2.38
N ASP A 220 12.27 18.16 3.05
CA ASP A 220 13.44 17.88 3.90
C ASP A 220 14.70 17.47 3.13
N VAL A 221 14.65 17.47 1.79
CA VAL A 221 15.84 17.37 0.94
C VAL A 221 16.59 18.70 0.97
N SER A 222 17.75 18.72 1.64
CA SER A 222 18.72 19.82 1.60
C SER A 222 19.30 19.99 0.19
N ASP A 223 19.54 21.25 -0.20
CA ASP A 223 20.18 21.62 -1.47
C ASP A 223 21.66 21.19 -1.55
#